data_AF-A0A916J2I5-F1
#
_entry.id   AF-A0A916J2I5-F1
#
_cell.length_a   1.000
_cell.length_b   1.000
_cell.length_c   1.000
_cell.angle_alpha   90.00
_cell.angle_beta   90.00
_cell.angle_gamma   90.00
#
_symmetry.space_group_name_H-M   'P 1'
#
loop_
_entity.id
_entity.type
_entity.pdbx_description
1 polymer ?
#
loop_
_entity_poly.entity_id
_entity_poly.type
_entity_poly.pdbx_seq_one_letter_code
_entity_poly.pdbx_strand_id
1 'polypeptide(L)'
;MKTEHLHDIWAGPDNTRLTTKQFSFRFPVHIAAKIAALCDMYPQKNRTQIVADLLTSALDDLEQSLPEAPGDQVEPEWNDRIAEQIDEPGETLFYLGGARGRFRGLSNKHYRELEAELGNAEPELLFDNVVGTKEQFSKK
;
A
#
# COMPACT_ATOMS: atom_id res chain seq x y z
N MET A 1 1.55 -6.58 3.85
CA MET A 1 1.26 -7.87 4.51
C MET A 1 1.41 -8.98 3.50
N LYS A 2 2.37 -9.90 3.67
CA LYS A 2 2.58 -10.95 2.67
C LYS A 2 1.44 -11.95 2.67
N THR A 3 1.06 -12.42 1.48
CA THR A 3 -0.01 -13.41 1.28
C THR A 3 0.19 -14.68 2.13
N GLU A 4 1.43 -15.10 2.36
CA GLU A 4 1.78 -16.30 3.14
C GLU A 4 1.39 -16.23 4.64
N HIS A 5 1.22 -15.03 5.20
CA HIS A 5 0.89 -14.82 6.62
C HIS A 5 -0.61 -14.61 6.90
N LEU A 6 -1.45 -14.60 5.87
CA LEU A 6 -2.90 -14.37 6.02
C LEU A 6 -3.57 -15.43 6.90
N HIS A 7 -3.08 -16.66 6.84
CA HIS A 7 -3.58 -17.77 7.67
C HIS A 7 -3.58 -17.44 9.17
N ASP A 8 -2.52 -16.77 9.65
CA ASP A 8 -2.35 -16.48 11.08
C ASP A 8 -3.26 -15.35 11.56
N ILE A 9 -3.54 -14.39 10.68
CA ILE A 9 -4.35 -13.21 10.97
C ILE A 9 -5.84 -13.56 11.00
N TRP A 10 -6.27 -14.50 10.16
CA TRP A 10 -7.66 -14.94 10.14
C TRP A 10 -8.12 -15.65 11.41
N ALA A 11 -7.19 -16.09 12.27
CA ALA A 11 -7.50 -16.65 13.57
C ALA A 11 -7.78 -15.60 14.67
N GLY A 12 -7.56 -14.30 14.42
CA GLY A 12 -7.69 -13.22 15.41
C GLY A 12 -8.92 -12.30 15.25
N PRO A 13 -9.26 -11.50 16.29
CA PRO A 13 -10.32 -10.49 16.24
C PRO A 13 -9.96 -9.34 15.29
N ASP A 14 -10.98 -8.75 14.63
CA ASP A 14 -10.83 -7.85 13.48
C ASP A 14 -11.34 -6.43 13.80
N ASN A 15 -10.68 -5.39 13.28
CA ASN A 15 -11.01 -3.99 13.59
C ASN A 15 -10.83 -3.03 12.39
N THR A 16 -11.24 -3.47 11.20
CA THR A 16 -10.99 -2.74 9.95
C THR A 16 -12.06 -1.67 9.65
N ARG A 17 -11.63 -0.45 9.31
CA ARG A 17 -12.49 0.67 8.90
C ARG A 17 -12.83 0.55 7.41
N LEU A 18 -14.12 0.61 7.05
CA LEU A 18 -14.60 0.38 5.68
C LEU A 18 -15.03 1.68 4.99
N THR A 19 -14.92 1.72 3.66
CA THR A 19 -15.43 2.82 2.83
C THR A 19 -16.96 2.88 2.86
N THR A 20 -17.54 4.07 2.69
CA THR A 20 -19.01 4.25 2.60
C THR A 20 -19.62 3.67 1.33
N LYS A 21 -18.84 3.60 0.23
CA LYS A 21 -19.28 3.01 -1.03
C LYS A 21 -19.21 1.49 -0.98
N GLN A 22 -20.27 0.83 -1.43
CA GLN A 22 -20.27 -0.61 -1.66
C GLN A 22 -19.77 -0.90 -3.07
N PHE A 23 -18.73 -1.72 -3.18
CA PHE A 23 -18.27 -2.25 -4.45
C PHE A 23 -18.84 -3.65 -4.67
N SER A 24 -19.42 -3.88 -5.85
CA SER A 24 -19.94 -5.19 -6.26
C SER A 24 -19.21 -5.66 -7.50
N PHE A 25 -18.51 -6.79 -7.40
CA PHE A 25 -17.76 -7.39 -8.49
C PHE A 25 -18.32 -8.77 -8.84
N ARG A 26 -18.26 -9.14 -10.13
CA ARG A 26 -18.51 -10.52 -10.55
C ARG A 26 -17.17 -11.24 -10.68
N PHE A 27 -17.01 -12.33 -9.93
CA PHE A 27 -15.80 -13.14 -10.00
C PHE A 27 -15.91 -14.26 -11.05
N PRO A 28 -14.80 -14.65 -11.68
CA PRO A 28 -14.72 -15.93 -12.37
C PRO A 28 -15.08 -17.09 -11.43
N VAL A 29 -15.76 -18.11 -11.95
CA VAL A 29 -16.30 -19.24 -11.16
C VAL A 29 -15.24 -19.90 -10.27
N HIS A 30 -14.02 -20.11 -10.79
CA HIS A 30 -12.93 -20.74 -10.05
C HIS A 30 -12.43 -19.89 -8.87
N ILE A 31 -12.48 -18.56 -8.98
CA ILE A 31 -12.13 -17.65 -7.88
C ILE A 31 -13.23 -17.68 -6.81
N ALA A 32 -14.50 -17.62 -7.25
CA ALA A 32 -15.64 -17.71 -6.33
C ALA A 32 -15.64 -19.04 -5.54
N ALA A 33 -15.31 -20.16 -6.18
CA ALA A 33 -15.19 -21.45 -5.54
C ALA A 33 -14.08 -21.49 -4.48
N LYS A 34 -12.91 -20.90 -4.78
CA LYS A 34 -11.79 -20.80 -3.81
C LYS A 34 -12.15 -19.92 -2.62
N ILE A 35 -12.80 -18.78 -2.85
CA ILE A 35 -13.28 -17.91 -1.76
C ILE A 35 -14.29 -18.64 -0.88
N ALA A 36 -15.23 -19.39 -1.48
CA ALA A 36 -16.19 -20.19 -0.71
C ALA A 36 -15.48 -21.24 0.16
N ALA A 37 -14.51 -21.96 -0.40
CA ALA A 37 -13.71 -22.93 0.37
C ALA A 37 -12.97 -22.27 1.54
N LEU A 38 -12.43 -21.06 1.36
CA LEU A 38 -11.79 -20.31 2.45
C LEU A 38 -12.79 -19.91 3.54
N CYS A 39 -14.02 -19.51 3.19
CA CYS A 39 -15.07 -19.24 4.18
C CYS A 39 -15.42 -20.49 5.00
N ASP A 40 -15.45 -21.66 4.36
CA ASP A 40 -15.72 -22.94 5.05
C ASP A 40 -14.57 -23.33 5.98
N MET A 41 -13.32 -23.06 5.58
CA MET A 41 -12.13 -23.30 6.41
C MET A 41 -12.03 -22.35 7.60
N TYR A 42 -12.45 -21.09 7.45
CA TYR A 42 -12.36 -20.04 8.46
C TYR A 42 -13.74 -19.45 8.78
N PRO A 43 -14.61 -20.19 9.49
CA PRO A 43 -16.01 -19.79 9.72
C PRO A 43 -16.18 -18.54 10.59
N GLN A 44 -15.13 -18.12 11.31
CA GLN A 44 -15.12 -16.90 12.12
C GLN A 44 -14.91 -15.63 11.28
N LYS A 45 -14.53 -15.76 10.00
CA LYS A 45 -14.36 -14.65 9.08
C LYS A 45 -15.48 -14.64 8.05
N ASN A 46 -16.09 -13.48 7.85
CA ASN A 46 -17.05 -13.30 6.78
C ASN A 46 -16.33 -13.15 5.42
N ARG A 47 -17.09 -13.33 4.34
CA ARG A 47 -16.56 -13.26 2.96
C ARG A 47 -15.90 -11.92 2.66
N THR A 48 -16.43 -10.82 3.18
CA THR A 48 -15.87 -9.48 2.97
C THR A 48 -14.48 -9.37 3.59
N GLN A 49 -14.28 -9.88 4.80
CA GLN A 49 -12.97 -9.90 5.47
C GLN A 49 -11.95 -10.70 4.68
N ILE A 50 -12.28 -11.94 4.30
CA ILE A 50 -11.37 -12.79 3.51
C ILE A 50 -10.98 -12.10 2.19
N VAL A 51 -11.94 -11.52 1.48
CA VAL A 51 -11.67 -10.84 0.21
C VAL A 51 -10.85 -9.56 0.42
N ALA A 52 -11.14 -8.78 1.46
CA ALA A 52 -10.40 -7.57 1.79
C ALA A 52 -8.93 -7.88 2.11
N ASP A 53 -8.69 -8.93 2.91
CA ASP A 53 -7.34 -9.34 3.30
C ASP A 53 -6.55 -9.87 2.11
N LEU A 54 -7.18 -10.71 1.27
CA LEU A 54 -6.55 -11.20 0.02
C LEU A 54 -6.20 -10.06 -0.94
N LEU A 55 -7.10 -9.08 -1.12
CA LEU A 55 -6.86 -7.93 -1.97
C LEU A 55 -5.76 -7.04 -1.40
N THR A 56 -5.75 -6.83 -0.08
CA THR A 56 -4.72 -6.05 0.60
C THR A 56 -3.35 -6.68 0.40
N SER A 57 -3.22 -7.99 0.64
CA SER A 57 -1.96 -8.71 0.40
C SER A 57 -1.54 -8.68 -1.06
N ALA A 58 -2.47 -8.90 -2.01
CA ALA A 58 -2.14 -8.87 -3.43
C ALA A 58 -1.69 -7.48 -3.91
N LEU A 59 -2.29 -6.40 -3.37
CA LEU A 59 -1.89 -5.03 -3.69
C LEU A 59 -0.53 -4.68 -3.08
N ASP A 60 -0.26 -5.11 -1.84
CA ASP A 60 1.04 -4.92 -1.19
C ASP A 60 2.15 -5.66 -1.93
N ASP A 61 1.92 -6.93 -2.30
CA ASP A 61 2.88 -7.74 -3.03
C ASP A 61 3.12 -7.16 -4.44
N LEU A 62 2.06 -6.68 -5.12
CA LEU A 62 2.18 -5.98 -6.40
C LEU A 62 3.03 -4.71 -6.24
N GLU A 63 2.71 -3.86 -5.26
CA GLU A 63 3.38 -2.60 -5.00
C GLU A 63 4.89 -2.80 -4.79
N GLN A 64 5.28 -3.82 -4.03
CA GLN A 64 6.69 -4.16 -3.79
C GLN A 64 7.41 -4.64 -5.05
N SER A 65 6.70 -5.27 -5.98
CA SER A 65 7.25 -5.76 -7.24
C SER A 65 7.40 -4.68 -8.33
N LEU A 66 6.76 -3.52 -8.16
CA LEU A 66 6.77 -2.45 -9.15
C LEU A 66 8.19 -1.88 -9.36
N PRO A 67 8.59 -1.54 -10.60
CA PRO A 67 9.84 -0.84 -10.85
C PRO A 67 9.94 0.51 -10.15
N GLU A 68 11.04 0.69 -9.44
CA GLU A 68 11.47 1.95 -8.84
C GLU A 68 12.53 2.62 -9.71
N ALA A 69 12.63 3.93 -9.57
CA ALA A 69 13.66 4.76 -10.18
C ALA A 69 13.80 6.04 -9.35
N PRO A 70 14.94 6.76 -9.42
CA PRO A 70 15.03 8.10 -8.83
C PRO A 70 14.01 9.03 -9.50
N GLY A 71 13.20 9.69 -8.68
CA GLY A 71 12.22 10.70 -9.08
C GLY A 71 12.79 12.11 -9.04
N ASP A 72 11.97 13.05 -8.59
CA ASP A 72 12.39 14.45 -8.43
C ASP A 72 13.47 14.57 -7.34
N GLN A 73 14.42 15.47 -7.55
CA GLN A 73 15.44 15.75 -6.55
C GLN A 73 14.80 16.47 -5.35
N VAL A 74 15.24 16.12 -4.14
CA VAL A 74 14.86 16.84 -2.92
C VAL A 74 15.40 18.27 -3.01
N GLU A 75 14.57 19.24 -2.64
CA GLU A 75 14.98 20.65 -2.71
C GLU A 75 16.23 20.91 -1.84
N PRO A 76 17.19 21.74 -2.32
CA PRO A 76 18.44 21.98 -1.61
C PRO A 76 18.26 22.45 -0.15
N GLU A 77 17.19 23.20 0.14
CA GLU A 77 16.88 23.69 1.50
C GLU A 77 16.62 22.54 2.49
N TRP A 78 16.08 21.42 2.01
CA TRP A 78 15.70 20.27 2.85
C TRP A 78 16.66 19.10 2.73
N ASN A 79 17.45 19.04 1.65
CA ASN A 79 18.32 17.92 1.32
C ASN A 79 19.26 17.55 2.46
N ASP A 80 20.07 18.49 2.94
CA ASP A 80 21.13 18.20 3.92
C ASP A 80 20.56 17.72 5.25
N ARG A 81 19.44 18.31 5.69
CA ARG A 81 18.76 17.91 6.92
C ARG A 81 18.21 16.49 6.81
N ILE A 82 17.58 16.15 5.68
CA ILE A 82 17.00 14.83 5.47
C ILE A 82 18.11 13.78 5.30
N ALA A 83 19.18 14.14 4.60
CA ALA A 83 20.38 13.32 4.42
C ALA A 83 21.00 12.92 5.76
N GLU A 84 21.10 13.83 6.73
CA GLU A 84 21.54 13.50 8.10
C GLU A 84 20.57 12.55 8.82
N GLN A 85 19.26 12.66 8.60
CA GLN A 85 18.26 11.79 9.25
C GLN A 85 18.26 10.35 8.72
N ILE A 86 18.72 10.15 7.49
CA ILE A 86 18.79 8.83 6.85
C ILE A 86 20.22 8.28 6.78
N ASP A 87 21.15 8.87 7.54
CA ASP A 87 22.58 8.49 7.60
C ASP A 87 23.33 8.55 6.25
N GLU A 88 22.95 9.48 5.37
CA GLU A 88 23.59 9.74 4.05
C GLU A 88 24.09 11.20 3.92
N PRO A 89 24.86 11.74 4.88
CA PRO A 89 25.19 13.16 4.91
C PRO A 89 26.01 13.62 3.69
N GLY A 90 25.61 14.77 3.12
CA GLY A 90 26.26 15.37 1.95
C GLY A 90 25.87 14.75 0.61
N GLU A 91 25.01 13.73 0.61
CA GLU A 91 24.49 13.12 -0.61
C GLU A 91 23.29 13.90 -1.18
N THR A 92 23.13 13.83 -2.50
CA THR A 92 21.94 14.35 -3.18
C THR A 92 20.82 13.32 -3.12
N LEU A 93 19.71 13.69 -2.49
CA LEU A 93 18.55 12.84 -2.32
C LEU A 93 17.52 13.06 -3.44
N PHE A 94 16.83 11.98 -3.76
CA PHE A 94 15.73 11.94 -4.72
C PHE A 94 14.51 11.33 -4.05
N TYR A 95 13.32 11.71 -4.49
CA TYR A 95 12.10 11.03 -4.13
C TYR A 95 11.96 9.71 -4.89
N LEU A 96 11.17 8.77 -4.35
CA LEU A 96 10.79 7.55 -5.03
C LEU A 96 10.01 7.86 -6.32
N GLY A 97 10.63 7.54 -7.46
CA GLY A 97 10.05 7.64 -8.79
C GLY A 97 9.70 6.27 -9.39
N GLY A 98 9.60 6.23 -10.71
CA GLY A 98 9.24 5.02 -11.46
C GLY A 98 7.76 4.64 -11.33
N ALA A 99 7.45 3.38 -11.68
CA ALA A 99 6.08 2.87 -11.61
C ALA A 99 5.57 2.78 -10.17
N ARG A 100 6.45 2.42 -9.22
CA ARG A 100 6.13 2.36 -7.79
C ARG A 100 5.82 3.74 -7.20
N GLY A 101 6.68 4.73 -7.48
CA GLY A 101 6.44 6.11 -7.07
C GLY A 101 5.11 6.67 -7.60
N ARG A 102 4.83 6.43 -8.89
CA ARG A 102 3.56 6.82 -9.50
C ARG A 102 2.35 6.14 -8.86
N PHE A 103 2.45 4.84 -8.58
CA PHE A 103 1.39 4.09 -7.91
C PHE A 103 1.09 4.67 -6.53
N ARG A 104 2.12 4.86 -5.68
CA ARG A 104 1.96 5.44 -4.34
C ARG A 104 1.34 6.84 -4.37
N GLY A 105 1.81 7.70 -5.27
CA GLY A 105 1.28 9.06 -5.42
C GLY A 105 -0.20 9.09 -5.80
N LEU A 106 -0.61 8.25 -6.77
CA LEU A 106 -2.02 8.12 -7.16
C LEU A 106 -2.88 7.50 -6.05
N SER A 107 -2.35 6.51 -5.33
CA SER A 107 -3.04 5.89 -4.20
C SER A 107 -3.28 6.90 -3.07
N ASN A 108 -2.29 7.73 -2.72
CA ASN A 108 -2.45 8.83 -1.76
C ASN A 108 -3.53 9.83 -2.19
N LYS A 109 -3.56 10.20 -3.48
CA LYS A 109 -4.59 11.09 -4.02
C LYS A 109 -6.00 10.50 -3.81
N HIS A 110 -6.22 9.26 -4.26
CA HIS A 110 -7.51 8.62 -4.13
C HIS A 110 -7.90 8.34 -2.68
N TYR A 111 -6.93 8.00 -1.83
CA TYR A 111 -7.16 7.82 -0.40
C TYR A 111 -7.67 9.11 0.25
N ARG A 112 -7.04 10.25 -0.04
CA ARG A 112 -7.50 11.55 0.45
C ARG A 112 -8.91 11.90 -0.02
N GLU A 113 -9.22 11.62 -1.29
CA GLU A 113 -10.58 11.82 -1.83
C GLU A 113 -11.62 10.97 -1.06
N LEU A 114 -11.31 9.70 -0.80
CA LEU A 114 -12.20 8.80 -0.05
C LEU A 114 -12.34 9.20 1.42
N GLU A 115 -11.25 9.60 2.08
CA GLU A 115 -11.28 10.07 3.46
C GLU A 115 -12.07 11.38 3.61
N ALA A 116 -11.97 12.29 2.63
CA ALA A 116 -12.79 13.50 2.60
C ALA A 116 -14.28 13.18 2.46
N GLU A 117 -14.67 12.17 1.66
CA GLU A 117 -16.05 11.66 1.60
C GLU A 117 -16.54 11.09 2.95
N LEU A 118 -15.62 10.60 3.78
CA LEU A 118 -15.89 10.11 5.14
C LEU A 118 -15.86 11.21 6.21
N GLY A 119 -15.67 12.48 5.81
CA GLY A 119 -15.61 13.63 6.71
C GLY A 119 -14.24 13.90 7.32
N ASN A 120 -13.19 13.20 6.87
CA ASN A 120 -11.82 13.47 7.27
C ASN A 120 -11.15 14.41 6.26
N ALA A 121 -11.06 15.70 6.59
CA ALA A 121 -10.54 16.73 5.69
C ALA A 121 -9.00 16.71 5.54
N GLU A 122 -8.29 16.20 6.54
CA GLU A 122 -6.81 16.15 6.57
C GLU A 122 -6.32 14.76 6.98
N PRO A 123 -6.53 13.73 6.13
CA PRO A 123 -6.01 12.40 6.40
C PRO A 123 -4.49 12.37 6.32
N GLU A 124 -3.88 11.52 7.15
CA GLU A 124 -2.49 11.09 6.97
C GLU A 124 -2.31 10.44 5.59
N LEU A 125 -1.06 10.44 5.10
CA LEU A 125 -0.76 9.78 3.84
C LEU A 125 -0.91 8.26 3.99
N LEU A 126 -1.47 7.61 2.96
CA LEU A 126 -1.51 6.15 2.90
C LEU A 126 -0.09 5.57 2.71
N PHE A 127 0.74 6.26 1.94
CA PHE A 127 2.15 5.94 1.74
C PHE A 127 3.02 7.15 2.10
N ASP A 128 4.01 6.93 2.96
CA ASP A 128 5.01 7.93 3.30
C ASP A 128 5.88 8.30 2.10
N ASN A 129 6.41 9.52 2.14
CA ASN A 129 7.40 9.99 1.17
C ASN A 129 8.71 9.26 1.40
N VAL A 130 9.11 8.43 0.43
CA VAL A 130 10.40 7.74 0.45
C VAL A 130 11.41 8.59 -0.30
N VAL A 131 12.54 8.82 0.36
CA VAL A 131 13.71 9.52 -0.18
C VAL A 131 14.91 8.61 -0.11
N GLY A 132 15.85 8.80 -1.02
CA GLY A 132 17.09 8.03 -1.05
C GLY A 132 18.07 8.57 -2.08
N THR A 133 19.27 8.03 -2.07
CA THR A 133 20.31 8.38 -3.05
C THR A 133 19.97 7.77 -4.41
N LYS A 134 20.58 8.31 -5.47
CA LYS A 134 20.37 7.79 -6.83
C LYS A 134 20.75 6.32 -6.95
N GLU A 135 21.79 5.87 -6.24
CA GLU A 135 22.23 4.48 -6.26
C GLU A 135 21.25 3.54 -5.57
N GLN A 136 20.63 3.98 -4.46
CA GLN A 136 19.63 3.20 -3.75
C GLN A 136 18.42 2.87 -4.64
N PHE A 137 17.96 3.81 -5.46
CA PHE A 137 16.87 3.56 -6.42
C PHE A 137 17.30 2.89 -7.74
N SER A 138 18.62 2.80 -7.99
CA SER A 138 19.15 2.19 -9.22
C SER A 138 19.56 0.73 -9.02
N LYS A 139 19.66 0.24 -7.78
CA LYS A 139 19.91 -1.17 -7.47
C LYS A 139 18.61 -1.98 -7.65
N LYS A 140 18.54 -2.72 -8.75
CA LYS A 140 17.62 -3.86 -8.93
C LYS A 140 18.41 -5.14 -9.12
#